data_AF-A0A0X8D8S2-F1
#
_entry.id   AF-A0A0X8D8S2-F1
#
_cell.length_a   1.000
_cell.length_b   1.000
_cell.length_c   1.000
_cell.angle_alpha   90.00
_cell.angle_beta   90.00
_cell.angle_gamma   90.00
#
_symmetry.space_group_name_H-M   'P 1'
#
loop_
_entity.id
_entity.type
_entity.pdbx_description
1 polymer ?
#
loop_
_entity_poly.entity_id
_entity_poly.type
_entity_poly.pdbx_seq_one_letter_code
_entity_poly.pdbx_strand_id
1 'polypeptide(L)'
;MDHLDDLVDLYEYRVEDLLQGRTPKGGKQALLRLRHLLIQSRLPGPLAKRFRQADARFRAHRRAPAPEAQAPVELPAIAVPEEPEPPPPEASPLAALALKVWRLQVERDVKARLEALLAGRREDPPYPRL
;
A
#
# COMPACT_ATOMS: atom_id res chain seq x y z
N MET A 1 3.16 -19.97 19.03
CA MET A 1 2.71 -19.31 17.79
C MET A 1 3.14 -17.86 17.90
N ASP A 2 3.95 -17.39 16.96
CA ASP A 2 4.47 -16.02 17.00
C ASP A 2 3.34 -15.04 16.72
N HIS A 3 3.11 -14.09 17.62
CA HIS A 3 2.06 -13.07 17.50
C HIS A 3 2.06 -12.36 16.12
N LEU A 4 3.22 -12.20 15.49
CA LEU A 4 3.33 -11.59 14.16
C LEU A 4 2.73 -12.45 13.05
N ASP A 5 2.79 -13.77 13.15
CA ASP A 5 2.18 -14.69 12.19
C ASP A 5 0.65 -14.56 12.23
N ASP A 6 0.06 -14.58 13.44
CA ASP A 6 -1.38 -14.38 13.65
C ASP A 6 -1.90 -13.05 13.06
N LEU A 7 -1.09 -11.99 13.14
CA LEU A 7 -1.44 -10.69 12.58
C LEU A 7 -1.39 -10.67 11.05
N VAL A 8 -0.44 -11.39 10.46
CA VAL A 8 -0.34 -11.56 9.00
C VAL A 8 -1.51 -12.40 8.51
N ASP A 9 -1.85 -13.50 9.19
CA ASP A 9 -3.01 -14.33 8.89
C ASP A 9 -4.32 -13.52 8.94
N LEU A 10 -4.49 -12.71 9.98
CA LEU A 10 -5.66 -11.83 10.12
C LEU A 10 -5.73 -10.81 8.98
N TYR A 11 -4.59 -10.28 8.53
CA TYR A 11 -4.55 -9.36 7.41
C TYR A 11 -4.94 -10.04 6.11
N GLU A 12 -4.39 -11.23 5.83
CA GLU A 12 -4.73 -12.05 4.67
C GLU A 12 -6.24 -12.33 4.61
N TYR A 13 -6.81 -12.79 5.72
CA TYR A 13 -8.24 -13.10 5.82
C TYR A 13 -9.12 -11.87 5.50
N ARG A 14 -8.80 -10.70 6.08
CA ARG A 14 -9.58 -9.48 5.86
C ARG A 14 -9.41 -8.90 4.45
N VAL A 15 -8.26 -9.11 3.81
CA VAL A 15 -8.07 -8.76 2.40
C VAL A 15 -8.93 -9.66 1.53
N GLU A 16 -8.98 -10.96 1.82
CA GLU A 16 -9.83 -11.91 1.09
C GLU A 16 -11.32 -11.57 1.23
N ASP A 17 -11.80 -11.22 2.43
CA ASP A 17 -13.16 -10.72 2.64
C ASP A 17 -13.47 -9.53 1.70
N LEU A 18 -12.54 -8.57 1.58
CA LEU A 18 -12.72 -7.42 0.69
C LEU A 18 -12.73 -7.81 -0.79
N LEU A 19 -11.86 -8.72 -1.21
CA LEU A 19 -11.84 -9.22 -2.60
C LEU A 19 -13.14 -9.92 -2.97
N GLN A 20 -13.79 -10.56 -2.00
CA GLN A 20 -15.09 -11.21 -2.14
C GLN A 20 -16.28 -10.23 -2.00
N GLY A 21 -16.03 -8.92 -1.84
CA GLY A 21 -17.07 -7.91 -1.65
C GLY A 21 -17.73 -7.93 -0.27
N ARG A 22 -17.19 -8.70 0.69
CA ARG A 22 -17.65 -8.72 2.08
C ARG A 22 -17.02 -7.57 2.85
N THR A 23 -17.71 -7.12 3.90
CA THR A 23 -17.16 -6.11 4.80
C THR A 23 -16.33 -6.80 5.89
N PRO A 24 -15.01 -6.55 5.98
CA PRO A 24 -14.16 -7.19 6.99
C PRO A 24 -14.57 -6.74 8.39
N LYS A 25 -14.42 -7.65 9.38
CA LYS A 25 -14.73 -7.35 10.79
C LYS A 25 -13.96 -6.11 11.28
N GLY A 26 -14.67 -5.10 11.76
CA GLY A 26 -14.11 -3.80 12.18
C GLY A 26 -14.04 -2.74 11.06
N GLY A 27 -14.51 -3.07 9.85
CA GLY A 27 -14.59 -2.16 8.72
C GLY A 27 -13.25 -1.81 8.08
N LYS A 28 -13.30 -0.97 7.04
CA LYS A 28 -12.12 -0.57 6.25
C LYS A 28 -11.02 0.09 7.11
N GLN A 29 -11.41 0.86 8.13
CA GLN A 29 -10.45 1.55 9.01
C GLN A 29 -9.63 0.57 9.88
N ALA A 30 -10.25 -0.51 10.39
CA ALA A 30 -9.51 -1.53 11.14
C ALA A 30 -8.47 -2.24 10.26
N LEU A 31 -8.78 -2.48 8.99
CA LEU A 31 -7.83 -3.05 8.05
C LEU A 31 -6.65 -2.12 7.77
N LEU A 32 -6.90 -0.81 7.60
CA LEU A 32 -5.84 0.17 7.38
C LEU A 32 -4.91 0.31 8.59
N ARG A 33 -5.47 0.27 9.82
CA ARG A 33 -4.66 0.25 11.05
C ARG A 33 -3.80 -1.01 11.14
N LEU A 34 -4.36 -2.18 10.84
CA LEU A 34 -3.61 -3.44 10.82
C LEU A 34 -2.48 -3.41 9.79
N ARG A 35 -2.76 -2.90 8.58
CA ARG A 35 -1.75 -2.68 7.55
C ARG A 35 -0.61 -1.78 8.04
N HIS A 36 -0.94 -0.67 8.72
CA HIS A 36 0.06 0.24 9.25
C HIS A 36 0.95 -0.43 10.30
N LEU A 37 0.34 -1.17 11.23
CA LEU A 37 1.05 -1.95 12.24
C LEU A 37 2.03 -2.95 11.61
N LEU A 38 1.59 -3.70 10.60
CA LEU A 38 2.43 -4.68 9.91
C LEU A 38 3.58 -4.03 9.13
N ILE A 39 3.36 -2.85 8.53
CA ILE A 39 4.43 -2.08 7.86
C ILE A 39 5.49 -1.60 8.86
N GLN A 40 5.06 -1.16 10.04
CA GLN A 40 5.96 -0.67 11.09
C GLN A 40 6.69 -1.81 11.80
N SER A 41 6.10 -3.01 11.84
CA SER A 41 6.72 -4.18 12.44
C SER A 41 7.89 -4.70 11.60
N ARG A 42 8.97 -5.12 12.27
CA ARG A 42 10.10 -5.79 11.62
C ARG A 42 9.75 -7.26 11.37
N LEU A 43 9.01 -7.52 10.30
CA LEU A 43 8.59 -8.88 9.94
C LEU A 43 9.79 -9.74 9.49
N PRO A 44 9.91 -11.00 9.96
CA PRO A 44 10.88 -11.95 9.44
C PRO A 44 10.58 -12.30 7.97
N GLY A 45 11.60 -12.71 7.22
CA GLY A 45 11.56 -12.84 5.75
C GLY A 45 10.34 -13.57 5.18
N PRO A 46 9.95 -14.76 5.69
CA PRO A 46 8.77 -15.48 5.23
C PRO A 46 7.47 -14.69 5.40
N LEU A 47 7.27 -14.08 6.58
CA LEU A 47 6.10 -13.26 6.90
C LEU A 47 6.07 -11.97 6.07
N ALA A 48 7.22 -11.36 5.84
CA ALA A 48 7.33 -10.17 5.00
C ALA A 48 6.91 -10.47 3.54
N LYS A 49 7.25 -11.65 3.01
CA LYS A 49 6.84 -12.07 1.66
C LYS A 49 5.33 -12.26 1.58
N ARG A 50 4.75 -12.97 2.55
CA ARG A 50 3.29 -13.19 2.68
C ARG A 50 2.52 -11.87 2.74
N PHE A 51 2.92 -10.98 3.66
CA PHE A 51 2.34 -9.66 3.80
C PHE A 51 2.39 -8.84 2.51
N ARG A 52 3.54 -8.81 1.81
CA ARG A 52 3.68 -8.08 0.54
C ARG A 52 2.75 -8.60 -0.55
N GLN A 53 2.53 -9.92 -0.63
CA GLN A 53 1.59 -10.50 -1.59
C GLN A 53 0.15 -10.07 -1.28
N ALA A 54 -0.28 -10.19 -0.03
CA ALA A 54 -1.60 -9.73 0.39
C ALA A 54 -1.78 -8.21 0.16
N ASP A 55 -0.76 -7.40 0.46
CA ASP A 55 -0.80 -5.95 0.23
C ASP A 55 -0.83 -5.58 -1.25
N ALA A 56 -0.21 -6.37 -2.13
CA ALA A 56 -0.34 -6.19 -3.57
C ALA A 56 -1.78 -6.43 -4.03
N ARG A 57 -2.44 -7.49 -3.56
CA ARG A 57 -3.86 -7.77 -3.87
C ARG A 57 -4.78 -6.67 -3.37
N PHE A 58 -4.58 -6.23 -2.12
CA PHE A 58 -5.35 -5.12 -1.55
C PHE A 58 -5.20 -3.81 -2.35
N ARG A 59 -3.97 -3.47 -2.78
CA ARG A 59 -3.72 -2.29 -3.62
C ARG A 59 -4.32 -2.42 -5.01
N ALA A 60 -4.26 -3.61 -5.62
CA ALA A 60 -4.89 -3.87 -6.90
C ALA A 60 -6.40 -3.69 -6.82
N HIS A 61 -7.06 -4.24 -5.79
CA HIS A 61 -8.49 -4.05 -5.56
C HIS A 61 -8.88 -2.58 -5.36
N ARG A 62 -8.06 -1.79 -4.64
CA ARG A 62 -8.29 -0.34 -4.49
C ARG A 62 -8.06 0.47 -5.77
N ARG A 63 -7.22 -0.01 -6.68
CA ARG A 63 -6.92 0.63 -7.96
C ARG A 63 -7.83 0.15 -9.09
N ALA A 64 -8.54 -0.96 -8.88
CA ALA A 64 -9.50 -1.45 -9.85
C ALA A 64 -10.58 -0.37 -10.04
N PRO A 65 -10.76 0.16 -11.26
CA PRO A 65 -11.95 0.95 -11.56
C PRO A 65 -13.17 0.06 -11.31
N ALA A 66 -14.29 0.67 -10.89
CA ALA A 66 -15.55 -0.03 -10.70
C ALA A 66 -15.85 -0.92 -11.92
N PRO A 67 -16.40 -2.13 -11.75
CA PRO A 67 -16.58 -3.06 -12.84
C PRO A 67 -17.76 -2.63 -13.71
N GLU A 68 -17.52 -1.71 -14.63
CA GLU A 68 -18.21 -1.67 -15.91
C GLU A 68 -17.16 -1.53 -17.02
N ALA A 69 -17.29 -2.43 -18.01
CA ALA A 69 -16.55 -2.50 -19.26
C ALA A 69 -15.07 -2.93 -19.20
N GLN A 70 -14.85 -4.26 -19.18
CA GLN A 70 -13.74 -4.84 -19.91
C GLN A 70 -14.10 -4.90 -21.40
N ALA A 71 -13.32 -4.23 -22.24
CA ALA A 71 -13.11 -4.64 -23.63
C ALA A 71 -11.67 -4.31 -24.01
N PRO A 72 -10.87 -5.27 -24.51
CA PRO A 72 -9.51 -5.01 -24.98
C PRO A 72 -9.54 -4.73 -26.49
N VAL A 73 -9.67 -3.48 -26.95
CA VAL A 73 -9.52 -3.17 -28.38
C VAL A 73 -8.91 -1.79 -28.63
N GLU A 74 -7.96 -1.78 -29.57
CA GLU A 74 -7.17 -0.70 -30.14
C GLU A 74 -7.89 0.63 -30.27
N LEU A 75 -7.21 1.71 -29.86
CA LEU A 75 -7.64 3.11 -29.96
C LEU A 75 -8.21 3.47 -31.35
N PRO A 76 -9.51 3.79 -31.48
CA PRO A 76 -9.97 4.74 -32.47
C PRO A 76 -10.24 6.07 -31.75
N ALA A 77 -9.89 7.19 -32.37
CA ALA A 77 -10.20 8.50 -31.83
C ALA A 77 -11.73 8.68 -31.72
N ILE A 78 -12.28 8.49 -30.53
CA ILE A 78 -13.68 8.78 -30.21
C ILE A 78 -13.73 10.19 -29.67
N ALA A 79 -14.35 11.10 -30.42
CA ALA A 79 -14.68 12.44 -29.96
C ALA A 79 -15.69 12.31 -28.80
N VAL A 80 -15.24 12.65 -27.60
CA VAL A 80 -16.04 12.69 -26.37
C VAL A 80 -17.01 13.88 -26.48
N PRO A 81 -18.34 13.67 -26.44
CA PRO A 81 -19.30 14.76 -26.28
C PRO A 81 -19.08 15.45 -24.93
N GLU A 82 -18.99 16.78 -24.96
CA GLU A 82 -18.68 17.64 -23.83
C GLU A 82 -19.72 17.49 -22.70
N GLU A 83 -19.35 16.77 -21.65
CA GLU A 83 -20.07 16.73 -20.37
C GLU A 83 -19.78 18.06 -19.64
N PRO A 84 -20.79 18.74 -19.05
CA PRO A 84 -20.61 20.08 -18.51
C PRO A 84 -19.55 20.08 -17.40
N GLU A 85 -18.53 20.90 -17.60
CA GLU A 85 -17.37 21.06 -16.73
C GLU A 85 -17.81 21.32 -15.28
N PRO A 86 -17.47 20.46 -14.30
CA PRO A 86 -17.71 20.78 -12.90
C PRO A 86 -16.93 22.05 -12.56
N PRO A 87 -17.50 22.96 -11.75
CA PRO A 87 -16.83 24.22 -11.43
C PRO A 87 -15.45 23.96 -10.83
N PRO A 88 -14.46 24.82 -11.12
CA PRO A 88 -13.07 24.59 -10.73
C PRO A 88 -13.03 24.33 -9.22
N PRO A 89 -12.45 23.20 -8.78
CA PRO A 89 -12.40 22.89 -7.37
C PRO A 89 -11.50 23.95 -6.73
N GLU A 90 -12.08 24.83 -5.91
CA GLU A 90 -11.27 25.50 -4.91
C GLU A 90 -10.50 24.41 -4.17
N ALA A 91 -9.17 24.47 -4.26
CA ALA A 91 -8.31 23.43 -3.74
C ALA A 91 -8.63 23.23 -2.26
N SER A 92 -9.33 22.14 -1.95
CA SER A 92 -9.78 21.88 -0.58
C SER A 92 -8.57 22.01 0.35
N PRO A 93 -8.60 22.90 1.36
CA PRO A 93 -7.47 23.10 2.26
C PRO A 93 -7.08 21.79 2.96
N LEU A 94 -8.05 20.91 3.17
CA LEU A 94 -7.83 19.56 3.68
C LEU A 94 -7.06 18.68 2.69
N ALA A 95 -7.34 18.74 1.39
CA ALA A 95 -6.60 18.02 0.37
C ALA A 95 -5.15 18.50 0.28
N ALA A 96 -4.92 19.82 0.37
CA ALA A 96 -3.58 20.39 0.40
C ALA A 96 -2.78 19.96 1.65
N LEU A 97 -3.43 19.95 2.81
CA LEU A 97 -2.82 19.44 4.06
C LEU A 97 -2.53 17.94 3.99
N ALA A 98 -3.47 17.14 3.47
CA ALA A 98 -3.28 15.71 3.28
C ALA A 98 -2.08 15.42 2.38
N LEU A 99 -1.92 16.17 1.29
CA LEU A 99 -0.77 16.05 0.39
C LEU A 99 0.55 16.41 1.09
N LYS A 100 0.58 17.46 1.92
CA LYS A 100 1.78 17.85 2.68
C LYS A 100 2.19 16.78 3.70
N VAL A 101 1.23 16.29 4.49
CA VAL A 101 1.47 15.23 5.48
C VAL A 101 1.97 13.98 4.78
N TRP A 102 1.37 13.60 3.65
CA TRP A 102 1.81 12.47 2.86
C TRP A 102 3.25 12.61 2.39
N ARG A 103 3.67 13.78 1.87
CA ARG A 103 5.07 14.01 1.47
C ARG A 103 6.04 13.83 2.63
N LEU A 104 5.74 14.41 3.80
CA LEU A 104 6.58 14.28 4.99
C LEU A 104 6.71 12.83 5.46
N GLN A 105 5.61 12.07 5.41
CA GLN A 105 5.63 10.64 5.74
C GLN A 105 6.55 9.87 4.78
N VAL A 106 6.41 10.12 3.48
CA VAL A 106 7.23 9.47 2.44
C VAL A 106 8.71 9.79 2.60
N GLU A 107 9.06 11.05 2.85
CA GLU A 107 10.45 11.47 3.07
C GLU A 107 11.08 10.72 4.26
N ARG A 108 10.35 10.61 5.38
CA ARG A 108 10.80 9.87 6.56
C ARG A 108 11.01 8.39 6.25
N ASP A 109 10.08 7.77 5.54
CA ASP A 109 10.14 6.35 5.18
C ASP A 109 11.32 6.07 4.23
N VAL A 110 11.56 6.93 3.24
CA VAL A 110 12.70 6.81 2.32
C VAL A 110 14.02 6.96 3.08
N LYS A 111 14.12 7.94 3.98
CA LYS A 111 15.33 8.15 4.80
C LYS A 111 15.62 6.94 5.68
N ALA A 112 14.61 6.42 6.38
CA ALA A 112 14.76 5.23 7.23
C ALA A 112 15.23 4.00 6.43
N ARG A 113 14.73 3.83 5.20
CA ARG A 113 15.19 2.75 4.30
C ARG A 113 16.62 2.93 3.82
N LEU A 114 17.02 4.15 3.48
CA LEU A 114 18.41 4.46 3.10
C LEU A 114 19.37 4.22 4.25
N GLU A 115 19.03 4.67 5.47
CA GLU A 115 19.83 4.41 6.67
C GLU A 115 19.97 2.91 6.94
N ALA A 116 18.89 2.13 6.81
CA ALA A 116 18.95 0.67 6.96
C ALA A 116 19.85 0.00 5.91
N LEU A 117 19.82 0.46 4.66
CA LEU A 117 20.69 -0.05 3.58
C LEU A 117 22.17 0.31 3.82
N LEU A 118 22.46 1.51 4.31
CA LEU A 118 23.82 1.95 4.62
C LEU A 118 24.36 1.26 5.88
N ALA A 119 23.51 1.00 6.87
CA ALA A 119 23.87 0.23 8.06
C ALA A 119 24.24 -1.21 7.70
N GLY A 120 23.44 -1.87 6.85
CA GLY A 120 23.73 -3.23 6.37
C GLY A 120 24.98 -3.36 5.47
N ARG A 121 25.53 -2.25 4.96
CA ARG A 121 26.80 -2.20 4.19
C ARG A 121 28.05 -2.12 5.08
N ARG A 122 27.92 -1.95 6.40
CA ARG A 122 29.05 -1.76 7.33
C ARG A 122 29.47 -3.02 8.10
N GLU A 123 28.80 -4.16 7.87
CA GLU A 123 29.07 -5.42 8.58
C GLU A 123 29.99 -6.41 7.82
N ASP A 124 30.80 -5.94 6.86
CA ASP A 124 31.91 -6.77 6.33
C ASP A 124 33.16 -6.55 7.20
N PRO A 125 33.52 -7.47 8.13
CA PRO A 125 34.79 -7.39 8.82
C PRO A 125 35.94 -7.64 7.83
N PRO A 126 37.07 -6.92 7.94
CA PRO A 126 38.24 -7.23 7.14
C PRO A 126 38.76 -8.63 7.54
N TYR A 127 38.87 -9.52 6.55
CA TYR A 127 39.48 -10.85 6.72
C TYR A 127 40.85 -10.76 7.41
N PRO A 128 41.22 -11.75 8.25
CA PRO A 128 42.55 -11.80 8.84
C PRO A 128 43.57 -12.13 7.75
N ARG A 129 44.66 -11.35 7.70
CA ARG A 129 45.85 -11.66 6.90
C ARG A 129 46.57 -12.87 7.50
N LEU A 130 46.93 -13.83 6.64
CA LEU A 130 48.00 -14.81 6.91
C LEU A 130 49.34 -14.22 6.48
#